data_AF-A0A382Q492-F1
#
_entry.id   AF-A0A382Q492-F1
#
_cell.length_a   1.000
_cell.length_b   1.000
_cell.length_c   1.000
_cell.angle_alpha   90.00
_cell.angle_beta   90.00
_cell.angle_gamma   90.00
#
_symmetry.space_group_name_H-M   'P 1'
#
loop_
_entity.id
_entity.type
_entity.pdbx_description
1 polymer ?
#
loop_
_entity_poly.entity_id
_entity_poly.type
_entity_poly.pdbx_seq_one_letter_code
_entity_poly.pdbx_strand_id
1 'polypeptide(L)'
;MVGKSQSTYKTERTNIKDDMWRKKVDNSLFRYKGTTIPMWIASRWDLSKHFKDIKGKLGKNDKNSETTVKFRKKVYTANLTSSFPKNRANKVHRLWVSEELIEELKEVFVMSHMRDIEAALRGDVGDIEKEIPFWEFVDIEFNPKLKQFIFTDHYKHAPMFPELFKRLAGSPSLKVIQDEIFEKGEFRIHKQDWKLREELDSELGALNVIYTLLDKKNKLIYLGEAKDLRKRLKQRYPSIPDWTHYRYDVLPKGVNNKQRVALERMVIRSTASLLINKSQINSAEISTYKLANDKIDK
;
A
#
# COMPACT_ATOMS: atom_id res chain seq x y z
N MET A 1 13.06 33.25 -21.17
CA MET A 1 11.80 32.56 -21.55
C MET A 1 10.91 32.50 -20.33
N VAL A 2 9.84 33.28 -20.33
CA VAL A 2 8.87 33.33 -19.23
C VAL A 2 8.04 32.05 -19.28
N GLY A 3 8.15 31.21 -18.24
CA GLY A 3 7.37 29.99 -18.12
C GLY A 3 5.88 30.33 -18.09
N LYS A 4 5.11 29.74 -19.01
CA LYS A 4 3.65 29.83 -19.02
C LYS A 4 3.13 29.41 -17.64
N SER A 5 2.35 30.27 -16.99
CA SER A 5 1.58 29.88 -15.81
C SER A 5 0.67 28.73 -16.23
N GLN A 6 0.88 27.55 -15.66
CA GLN A 6 -0.08 26.47 -15.79
C GLN A 6 -1.34 26.91 -15.05
N SER A 7 -2.43 27.05 -15.80
CA SER A 7 -3.77 27.23 -15.25
C SER A 7 -4.04 26.18 -14.16
N THR A 8 -4.43 26.63 -12.96
CA THR A 8 -4.77 25.78 -11.81
C THR A 8 -6.21 25.26 -11.85
N TYR A 9 -6.96 25.50 -12.93
CA TYR A 9 -8.34 25.02 -13.05
C TYR A 9 -8.35 23.50 -13.27
N LYS A 10 -8.75 22.76 -12.23
CA LYS A 10 -9.18 21.37 -12.37
C LYS A 10 -10.62 21.34 -12.86
N THR A 11 -10.80 21.06 -14.13
CA THR A 11 -12.12 20.82 -14.74
C THR A 11 -12.68 19.48 -14.28
N GLU A 12 -14.00 19.41 -14.13
CA GLU A 12 -14.71 18.17 -13.86
C GLU A 12 -14.41 17.08 -14.90
N ARG A 13 -14.52 15.80 -14.50
CA ARG A 13 -14.34 14.67 -15.41
C ARG A 13 -15.41 14.69 -16.48
N THR A 14 -14.99 14.56 -17.73
CA THR A 14 -15.87 14.39 -18.90
C THR A 14 -16.02 12.92 -19.31
N ASN A 15 -15.18 12.03 -18.79
CA ASN A 15 -15.14 10.60 -19.13
C ASN A 15 -15.88 9.72 -18.11
N ILE A 16 -17.04 10.19 -17.63
CA ILE A 16 -17.91 9.48 -16.69
C ILE A 16 -18.80 8.53 -17.51
N LYS A 17 -18.83 7.25 -17.14
CA LYS A 17 -19.59 6.21 -17.85
C LYS A 17 -20.86 5.82 -17.13
N ASP A 18 -20.83 5.85 -15.80
CA ASP A 18 -21.95 5.51 -14.93
C ASP A 18 -22.16 6.65 -13.91
N ASP A 19 -23.27 6.63 -13.15
CA ASP A 19 -23.50 7.61 -12.08
C ASP A 19 -22.29 7.70 -11.15
N MET A 20 -21.80 8.91 -10.90
CA MET A 20 -20.57 9.15 -10.16
C MET A 20 -20.86 9.66 -8.75
N TRP A 21 -20.17 9.07 -7.78
CA TRP A 21 -20.07 9.60 -6.42
C TRP A 21 -18.67 10.10 -6.14
N ARG A 22 -18.55 11.38 -5.78
CA ARG A 22 -17.30 11.95 -5.28
C ARG A 22 -17.17 11.74 -3.77
N LYS A 23 -16.17 10.96 -3.35
CA LYS A 23 -15.86 10.69 -1.93
C LYS A 23 -14.54 11.36 -1.56
N LYS A 24 -14.58 12.20 -0.51
CA LYS A 24 -13.37 12.74 0.12
C LYS A 24 -12.51 11.58 0.65
N VAL A 25 -11.21 11.61 0.42
CA VAL A 25 -10.31 10.56 0.91
C VAL A 25 -9.93 10.88 2.35
N ASP A 26 -10.51 10.18 3.33
CA ASP A 26 -10.32 10.48 4.76
C ASP A 26 -9.93 9.24 5.56
N ASN A 27 -9.74 9.42 6.87
CA ASN A 27 -9.38 8.38 7.82
C ASN A 27 -10.33 7.16 7.75
N SER A 28 -11.59 7.34 7.35
CA SER A 28 -12.54 6.24 7.28
C SER A 28 -12.13 5.20 6.23
N LEU A 29 -11.57 5.66 5.11
CA LEU A 29 -11.10 4.80 4.03
C LEU A 29 -9.80 4.07 4.44
N PHE A 30 -8.89 4.77 5.12
CA PHE A 30 -7.58 4.22 5.50
C PHE A 30 -7.63 3.32 6.74
N ARG A 31 -8.32 3.73 7.81
CA ARG A 31 -8.34 3.00 9.09
C ARG A 31 -9.37 1.87 9.11
N TYR A 32 -10.58 2.15 8.64
CA TYR A 32 -11.68 1.17 8.70
C TYR A 32 -11.83 0.35 7.41
N LYS A 33 -10.96 0.56 6.43
CA LYS A 33 -10.91 -0.22 5.17
C LYS A 33 -12.23 -0.21 4.40
N GLY A 34 -13.02 0.84 4.55
CA GLY A 34 -14.32 0.90 3.90
C GLY A 34 -15.01 2.24 4.02
N THR A 35 -15.97 2.46 3.14
CA THR A 35 -16.75 3.69 3.08
C THR A 35 -18.23 3.40 2.98
N THR A 36 -19.02 4.22 3.69
CA THR A 36 -20.48 4.13 3.64
C THR A 36 -20.98 4.87 2.41
N ILE A 37 -21.69 4.16 1.53
CA ILE A 37 -22.23 4.72 0.30
C ILE A 37 -23.49 5.53 0.65
N PRO A 38 -23.59 6.81 0.23
CA PRO A 38 -24.79 7.61 0.40
C PRO A 38 -26.00 6.94 -0.22
N MET A 39 -27.15 7.07 0.43
CA MET A 39 -28.38 6.40 0.01
C MET A 39 -28.79 6.78 -1.41
N TRP A 40 -28.69 8.05 -1.78
CA TRP A 40 -29.04 8.51 -3.11
C TRP A 40 -28.20 7.84 -4.21
N ILE A 41 -26.92 7.58 -3.95
CA ILE A 41 -26.03 6.83 -4.85
C ILE A 41 -26.39 5.35 -4.84
N ALA A 42 -26.59 4.75 -3.67
CA ALA A 42 -26.95 3.34 -3.55
C ALA A 42 -28.25 3.01 -4.30
N SER A 43 -29.23 3.92 -4.26
CA SER A 43 -30.47 3.82 -5.02
C SER A 43 -30.26 3.99 -6.51
N ARG A 44 -29.44 4.95 -6.96
CA ARG A 44 -29.12 5.16 -8.38
C ARG A 44 -28.39 3.97 -9.01
N TRP A 45 -27.43 3.41 -8.29
CA TRP A 45 -26.70 2.20 -8.70
C TRP A 45 -27.50 0.91 -8.53
N ASP A 46 -28.72 0.99 -7.99
CA ASP A 46 -29.59 -0.15 -7.69
C ASP A 46 -28.86 -1.29 -6.95
N LEU A 47 -28.06 -0.92 -5.93
CA LEU A 47 -27.16 -1.86 -5.28
C LEU A 47 -27.90 -3.05 -4.65
N SER A 48 -29.15 -2.85 -4.21
CA SER A 48 -29.96 -3.94 -3.62
C SER A 48 -30.35 -5.01 -4.65
N LYS A 49 -30.44 -4.68 -5.93
CA LYS A 49 -30.66 -5.66 -7.02
C LYS A 49 -29.41 -6.49 -7.29
N HIS A 50 -28.24 -5.85 -7.29
CA HIS A 50 -26.96 -6.49 -7.60
C HIS A 50 -26.34 -7.23 -6.40
N PHE A 51 -26.67 -6.82 -5.18
CA PHE A 51 -26.16 -7.37 -3.93
C PHE A 51 -27.32 -7.76 -3.03
N LYS A 52 -27.94 -8.90 -3.36
CA LYS A 52 -29.10 -9.44 -2.64
C LYS A 52 -28.74 -9.81 -1.21
N ASP A 53 -29.48 -9.27 -0.26
CA ASP A 53 -29.32 -9.57 1.16
C ASP A 53 -30.03 -10.87 1.55
N ILE A 54 -29.72 -11.35 2.76
CA ILE A 54 -30.40 -12.45 3.41
C ILE A 54 -31.08 -11.87 4.65
N LYS A 55 -32.42 -11.81 4.63
CA LYS A 55 -33.24 -11.27 5.73
C LYS A 55 -32.83 -9.84 6.13
N GLY A 56 -32.56 -8.97 5.15
CA GLY A 56 -32.21 -7.57 5.40
C GLY A 56 -30.76 -7.32 5.81
N LYS A 57 -29.89 -8.35 5.75
CA LYS A 57 -28.46 -8.23 6.04
C LYS A 57 -27.62 -8.95 4.99
N LEU A 58 -26.56 -8.30 4.56
CA LEU A 58 -25.50 -8.87 3.72
C LEU A 58 -24.17 -8.62 4.40
N GLY A 59 -23.55 -9.69 4.91
CA GLY A 59 -22.26 -9.69 5.58
C GLY A 59 -21.10 -9.86 4.60
N LYS A 60 -19.89 -9.63 5.11
CA LYS A 60 -18.65 -9.70 4.32
C LYS A 60 -18.29 -11.13 3.86
N ASN A 61 -18.78 -12.13 4.59
CA ASN A 61 -18.53 -13.54 4.31
C ASN A 61 -19.54 -14.14 3.31
N ASP A 62 -20.57 -13.37 2.94
CA ASP A 62 -21.57 -13.83 1.99
C ASP A 62 -21.00 -13.70 0.56
N LYS A 63 -21.08 -14.75 -0.24
CA LYS A 63 -20.63 -14.73 -1.65
C LYS A 63 -21.29 -13.61 -2.46
N ASN A 64 -22.54 -13.29 -2.14
CA ASN A 64 -23.28 -12.19 -2.78
C ASN A 64 -22.68 -10.82 -2.48
N SER A 65 -21.89 -10.66 -1.42
CA SER A 65 -21.20 -9.41 -1.08
C SER A 65 -19.96 -9.16 -1.95
N GLU A 66 -19.39 -10.20 -2.56
CA GLU A 66 -18.13 -10.10 -3.28
C GLU A 66 -18.26 -9.23 -4.53
N THR A 67 -17.25 -8.37 -4.71
CA THR A 67 -17.12 -7.42 -5.81
C THR A 67 -15.64 -7.11 -6.03
N THR A 68 -15.34 -6.28 -7.03
CA THR A 68 -13.98 -5.79 -7.27
C THR A 68 -13.97 -4.28 -7.39
N VAL A 69 -12.83 -3.69 -7.09
CA VAL A 69 -12.55 -2.29 -7.37
C VAL A 69 -11.47 -2.22 -8.43
N LYS A 70 -11.77 -1.59 -9.57
CA LYS A 70 -10.77 -1.20 -10.55
C LYS A 70 -10.24 0.17 -10.18
N PHE A 71 -8.93 0.25 -9.95
CA PHE A 71 -8.24 1.51 -9.74
C PHE A 71 -7.04 1.56 -10.68
N ARG A 72 -6.98 2.62 -11.50
CA ARG A 72 -5.99 2.75 -12.59
C ARG A 72 -6.00 1.52 -13.51
N LYS A 73 -4.90 0.76 -13.55
CA LYS A 73 -4.73 -0.45 -14.39
C LYS A 73 -4.85 -1.76 -13.60
N LYS A 74 -5.15 -1.70 -12.30
CA LYS A 74 -5.20 -2.86 -11.39
C LYS A 74 -6.63 -3.12 -10.93
N VAL A 75 -6.89 -4.37 -10.54
CA VAL A 75 -8.18 -4.82 -10.00
C VAL A 75 -7.94 -5.40 -8.61
N TYR A 76 -8.73 -4.95 -7.66
CA TYR A 76 -8.63 -5.28 -6.24
C TYR A 76 -9.88 -5.98 -5.76
N THR A 77 -9.71 -6.89 -4.79
CA THR A 77 -10.84 -7.55 -4.13
C THR A 77 -11.58 -6.59 -3.20
N ALA A 78 -12.89 -6.72 -3.14
CA ALA A 78 -13.75 -5.88 -2.32
C ALA A 78 -15.03 -6.63 -1.92
N ASN A 79 -15.73 -6.09 -0.93
CA ASN A 79 -17.06 -6.58 -0.53
C ASN A 79 -18.02 -5.41 -0.33
N LEU A 80 -19.24 -5.54 -0.82
CA LEU A 80 -20.34 -4.65 -0.46
C LEU A 80 -21.23 -5.32 0.59
N THR A 81 -21.29 -4.73 1.77
CA THR A 81 -22.21 -5.17 2.83
C THR A 81 -23.42 -4.28 2.93
N SER A 82 -24.51 -4.81 3.46
CA SER A 82 -25.69 -4.03 3.75
C SER A 82 -26.39 -4.46 5.03
N SER A 83 -26.99 -3.51 5.75
CA SER A 83 -27.75 -3.78 6.97
C SER A 83 -28.75 -2.68 7.29
N PHE A 84 -29.76 -3.01 8.09
CA PHE A 84 -30.63 -2.04 8.76
C PHE A 84 -30.05 -1.71 10.15
N PRO A 85 -29.51 -0.51 10.37
CA PRO A 85 -29.04 -0.10 11.69
C PRO A 85 -30.22 0.04 12.66
N LYS A 86 -30.02 -0.29 13.95
CA LYS A 86 -31.08 -0.24 14.97
C LYS A 86 -31.79 1.12 15.07
N ASN A 87 -31.09 2.22 14.77
CA ASN A 87 -31.61 3.59 14.92
C ASN A 87 -31.84 4.30 13.56
N ARG A 88 -31.92 3.57 12.44
CA ARG A 88 -32.15 4.18 11.12
C ARG A 88 -33.18 3.39 10.33
N ALA A 89 -34.15 4.10 9.75
CA ALA A 89 -35.19 3.51 8.90
C ALA A 89 -34.63 2.89 7.61
N ASN A 90 -33.51 3.42 7.11
CA ASN A 90 -32.99 3.08 5.80
C ASN A 90 -31.82 2.11 5.85
N LYS A 91 -31.78 1.22 4.85
CA LYS A 91 -30.71 0.26 4.61
C LYS A 91 -29.41 0.99 4.28
N VAL A 92 -28.35 0.65 5.00
CA VAL A 92 -27.01 1.23 4.81
C VAL A 92 -26.17 0.28 3.96
N HIS A 93 -25.50 0.81 2.95
CA HIS A 93 -24.55 0.09 2.12
C HIS A 93 -23.13 0.54 2.45
N ARG A 94 -22.21 -0.41 2.62
CA ARG A 94 -20.80 -0.12 2.90
C ARG A 94 -19.91 -0.94 2.00
N LEU A 95 -19.04 -0.23 1.27
CA LEU A 95 -17.99 -0.82 0.43
C LEU A 95 -16.74 -1.01 1.27
N TRP A 96 -16.28 -2.26 1.36
CA TRP A 96 -15.02 -2.64 1.99
C TRP A 96 -14.00 -2.94 0.92
N VAL A 97 -12.79 -2.44 1.09
CA VAL A 97 -11.69 -2.58 0.14
C VAL A 97 -10.55 -3.41 0.73
N SER A 98 -9.72 -3.99 -0.14
CA SER A 98 -8.54 -4.74 0.27
C SER A 98 -7.46 -3.83 0.86
N GLU A 99 -6.58 -4.41 1.69
CA GLU A 99 -5.40 -3.70 2.21
C GLU A 99 -4.50 -3.21 1.06
N GLU A 100 -4.37 -4.02 0.00
CA GLU A 100 -3.57 -3.68 -1.19
C GLU A 100 -4.04 -2.38 -1.86
N LEU A 101 -5.37 -2.19 -1.98
CA LEU A 101 -5.90 -0.94 -2.51
C LEU A 101 -5.66 0.22 -1.54
N ILE A 102 -5.75 0.01 -0.23
CA ILE A 102 -5.51 1.06 0.77
C ILE A 102 -4.07 1.56 0.70
N GLU A 103 -3.09 0.67 0.59
CA GLU A 103 -1.69 1.06 0.43
C GLU A 103 -1.47 1.86 -0.85
N GLU A 104 -2.05 1.45 -1.99
CA GLU A 104 -1.96 2.27 -3.21
C GLU A 104 -2.66 3.63 -3.04
N LEU A 105 -3.82 3.69 -2.38
CA LEU A 105 -4.53 4.95 -2.14
C LEU A 105 -3.72 5.90 -1.24
N LYS A 106 -2.99 5.39 -0.25
CA LYS A 106 -2.10 6.20 0.61
C LYS A 106 -0.98 6.86 -0.19
N GLU A 107 -0.40 6.14 -1.16
CA GLU A 107 0.62 6.68 -2.06
C GLU A 107 0.06 7.71 -3.06
N VAL A 108 -1.22 7.59 -3.43
CA VAL A 108 -1.86 8.50 -4.39
C VAL A 108 -2.39 9.76 -3.73
N PHE A 109 -2.98 9.62 -2.55
CA PHE A 109 -3.62 10.70 -1.77
C PHE A 109 -2.78 11.03 -0.55
N VAL A 110 -1.55 11.47 -0.81
CA VAL A 110 -0.50 11.57 0.22
C VAL A 110 -0.86 12.60 1.28
N MET A 111 -1.50 13.71 0.92
CA MET A 111 -1.91 14.72 1.90
C MET A 111 -2.96 14.18 2.87
N SER A 112 -3.92 13.41 2.36
CA SER A 112 -4.92 12.72 3.18
C SER A 112 -4.28 11.71 4.12
N HIS A 113 -3.28 10.96 3.63
CA HIS A 113 -2.53 9.99 4.42
C HIS A 113 -1.70 10.64 5.52
N MET A 114 -0.99 11.74 5.22
CA MET A 114 -0.22 12.48 6.21
C MET A 114 -1.12 13.08 7.30
N ARG A 115 -2.26 13.66 6.91
CA ARG A 115 -3.23 14.15 7.89
C ARG A 115 -3.76 13.03 8.78
N ASP A 116 -4.03 11.86 8.22
CA ASP A 116 -4.49 10.72 9.00
C ASP A 116 -3.46 10.32 10.07
N ILE A 117 -2.17 10.37 9.74
CA ILE A 117 -1.08 10.13 10.70
C ILE A 117 -0.98 11.25 11.72
N GLU A 118 -0.99 12.51 11.28
CA GLU A 118 -0.91 13.68 12.17
C GLU A 118 -2.08 13.71 13.17
N ALA A 119 -3.31 13.44 12.71
CA ALA A 119 -4.49 13.32 13.57
C ALA A 119 -4.31 12.23 14.62
N ALA A 120 -3.65 11.14 14.27
CA ALA A 120 -3.40 10.05 15.19
C ALA A 120 -2.30 10.38 16.21
N LEU A 121 -1.27 11.13 15.80
CA LEU A 121 -0.17 11.58 16.66
C LEU A 121 -0.59 12.64 17.68
N ARG A 122 -1.48 13.57 17.29
CA ARG A 122 -1.96 14.65 18.18
C ARG A 122 -2.93 14.17 19.25
N GLY A 123 -3.59 13.02 19.06
CA GLY A 123 -4.79 12.68 19.82
C GLY A 123 -5.96 13.60 19.45
N ASP A 124 -7.10 13.48 20.13
CA ASP A 124 -8.34 14.28 19.90
C ASP A 124 -8.19 15.78 20.26
N VAL A 125 -7.10 16.43 19.82
CA VAL A 125 -6.78 17.83 20.10
C VAL A 125 -6.96 18.67 18.84
N GLY A 126 -7.95 19.56 18.88
CA GLY A 126 -8.19 20.57 17.83
C GLY A 126 -9.02 20.09 16.64
N ASP A 127 -9.44 21.03 15.80
CA ASP A 127 -10.13 20.75 14.53
C ASP A 127 -9.11 20.71 13.40
N ILE A 128 -8.49 19.54 13.25
CA ILE A 128 -7.45 19.32 12.22
C ILE A 128 -7.98 19.53 10.79
N GLU A 129 -9.30 19.57 10.56
CA GLU A 129 -9.87 19.94 9.26
C GLU A 129 -9.71 21.42 8.95
N LYS A 130 -9.83 22.27 9.97
CA LYS A 130 -9.64 23.71 9.85
C LYS A 130 -8.16 24.08 9.75
N GLU A 131 -7.31 23.38 10.49
CA GLU A 131 -5.87 23.67 10.52
C GLU A 131 -5.13 23.16 9.28
N ILE A 132 -5.51 21.97 8.78
CA ILE A 132 -4.87 21.33 7.62
C ILE A 132 -5.96 20.92 6.63
N PRO A 133 -6.55 21.86 5.88
CA PRO A 133 -7.58 21.55 4.89
C PRO A 133 -6.96 20.82 3.70
N PHE A 134 -7.61 19.72 3.29
CA PHE A 134 -7.26 18.93 2.12
C PHE A 134 -8.53 18.63 1.33
N TRP A 135 -8.39 18.78 0.03
CA TRP A 135 -9.46 18.62 -0.96
C TRP A 135 -9.09 17.49 -1.90
N GLU A 136 -8.83 16.33 -1.30
CA GLU A 136 -8.53 15.11 -2.04
C GLU A 136 -9.77 14.23 -2.14
N PHE A 137 -10.11 13.86 -3.37
CA PHE A 137 -11.31 13.10 -3.65
C PHE A 137 -11.03 11.98 -4.64
N VAL A 138 -11.64 10.84 -4.36
CA VAL A 138 -11.78 9.73 -5.28
C VAL A 138 -13.18 9.79 -5.88
N ASP A 139 -13.24 9.73 -7.21
CA ASP A 139 -14.50 9.57 -7.92
C ASP A 139 -14.78 8.07 -8.06
N ILE A 140 -15.96 7.67 -7.60
CA ILE A 140 -16.41 6.28 -7.56
C ILE A 140 -17.59 6.12 -8.50
N GLU A 141 -17.48 5.18 -9.43
CA GLU A 141 -18.55 4.73 -10.32
C GLU A 141 -18.83 3.25 -10.04
N PHE A 142 -20.02 2.76 -10.42
CA PHE A 142 -20.37 1.35 -10.32
C PHE A 142 -20.80 0.81 -11.68
N ASN A 143 -20.09 -0.21 -12.15
CA ASN A 143 -20.44 -0.93 -13.36
C ASN A 143 -21.31 -2.15 -13.00
N PRO A 144 -22.62 -2.13 -13.31
CA PRO A 144 -23.54 -3.21 -12.95
C PRO A 144 -23.29 -4.51 -13.73
N LYS A 145 -22.74 -4.44 -14.95
CA LYS A 145 -22.48 -5.61 -15.80
C LYS A 145 -21.38 -6.49 -15.24
N LEU A 146 -20.32 -5.86 -14.71
CA LEU A 146 -19.17 -6.54 -14.12
C LEU A 146 -19.27 -6.66 -12.60
N LYS A 147 -20.32 -6.10 -11.98
CA LYS A 147 -20.46 -5.96 -10.53
C LYS A 147 -19.16 -5.40 -9.92
N GLN A 148 -18.64 -4.33 -10.52
CA GLN A 148 -17.32 -3.76 -10.25
C GLN A 148 -17.43 -2.26 -9.97
N PHE A 149 -16.76 -1.79 -8.93
CA PHE A 149 -16.57 -0.37 -8.68
C PHE A 149 -15.36 0.16 -9.44
N ILE A 150 -15.42 1.39 -9.92
CA ILE A 150 -14.34 2.06 -10.64
C ILE A 150 -13.93 3.28 -9.86
N PHE A 151 -12.69 3.32 -9.40
CA PHE A 151 -12.10 4.45 -8.69
C PHE A 151 -11.24 5.27 -9.65
N THR A 152 -11.37 6.59 -9.59
CA THR A 152 -10.55 7.53 -10.37
C THR A 152 -9.99 8.64 -9.48
N ASP A 153 -8.68 8.90 -9.59
CA ASP A 153 -7.97 9.93 -8.83
C ASP A 153 -8.06 11.31 -9.50
N HIS A 154 -9.17 12.01 -9.29
CA HIS A 154 -9.47 13.27 -9.99
C HIS A 154 -8.99 14.52 -9.24
N TYR A 155 -9.26 14.61 -7.93
CA TYR A 155 -8.81 15.72 -7.09
C TYR A 155 -7.73 15.25 -6.13
N LYS A 156 -6.49 15.65 -6.43
CA LYS A 156 -5.31 15.48 -5.57
C LYS A 156 -4.73 16.83 -5.22
N HIS A 157 -4.24 16.98 -4.01
CA HIS A 157 -3.49 18.18 -3.62
C HIS A 157 -2.02 17.86 -3.83
N ALA A 158 -1.34 18.62 -4.71
CA ALA A 158 0.11 18.51 -4.80
C ALA A 158 0.70 18.95 -3.45
N PRO A 159 1.42 18.07 -2.73
CA PRO A 159 1.99 18.45 -1.46
C PRO A 159 3.12 19.48 -1.69
N MET A 160 3.44 20.28 -0.66
CA MET A 160 4.52 21.27 -0.73
C MET A 160 5.91 20.61 -0.98
N PHE A 161 6.08 19.35 -0.55
CA PHE A 161 7.31 18.59 -0.71
C PHE A 161 7.05 17.21 -1.37
N PRO A 162 6.68 17.15 -2.66
CA PRO A 162 6.18 15.94 -3.30
C PRO A 162 7.16 14.77 -3.28
N GLU A 163 8.45 15.02 -3.48
CA GLU A 163 9.46 13.97 -3.44
C GLU A 163 9.69 13.43 -2.02
N LEU A 164 9.66 14.29 -1.01
CA LEU A 164 9.77 13.86 0.39
C LEU A 164 8.59 12.97 0.76
N PHE A 165 7.38 13.42 0.44
CA PHE A 165 6.16 12.70 0.77
C PHE A 165 5.99 11.40 0.01
N LYS A 166 6.36 11.35 -1.27
CA LYS A 166 6.41 10.13 -2.06
C LYS A 166 7.35 9.09 -1.44
N ARG A 167 8.47 9.53 -0.86
CA ARG A 167 9.44 8.64 -0.20
C ARG A 167 9.01 8.24 1.20
N LEU A 168 8.32 9.12 1.92
CA LEU A 168 7.77 8.82 3.24
C LEU A 168 6.58 7.87 3.16
N ALA A 169 5.66 8.09 2.21
CA ALA A 169 4.55 7.20 1.90
C ALA A 169 5.11 5.83 1.49
N GLY A 170 4.86 4.81 2.31
CA GLY A 170 5.40 3.46 2.11
C GLY A 170 6.77 3.19 2.74
N SER A 171 7.47 4.21 3.27
CA SER A 171 8.73 4.01 3.98
C SER A 171 8.56 3.13 5.22
N PRO A 172 9.57 2.31 5.57
CA PRO A 172 9.54 1.56 6.82
C PRO A 172 9.36 2.45 8.05
N SER A 173 10.00 3.63 8.07
CA SER A 173 9.85 4.58 9.18
C SER A 173 8.40 5.00 9.40
N LEU A 174 7.65 5.29 8.34
CA LEU A 174 6.25 5.66 8.45
C LEU A 174 5.39 4.46 8.87
N LYS A 175 5.68 3.27 8.33
CA LYS A 175 4.98 2.03 8.70
C LYS A 175 5.18 1.68 10.19
N VAL A 176 6.37 1.89 10.74
CA VAL A 176 6.64 1.72 12.18
C VAL A 176 5.79 2.67 13.01
N ILE A 177 5.76 3.96 12.65
CA ILE A 177 4.93 4.96 13.35
C ILE A 177 3.45 4.55 13.29
N GLN A 178 2.97 4.10 12.14
CA GLN A 178 1.59 3.61 12.01
C GLN A 178 1.32 2.38 12.88
N ASP A 179 2.23 1.41 12.90
CA ASP A 179 2.04 0.19 13.68
C ASP A 179 2.07 0.48 15.19
N GLU A 180 2.91 1.42 15.65
CA GLU A 180 2.93 1.93 17.03
C GLU A 180 1.59 2.61 17.39
N ILE A 181 1.05 3.45 16.50
CA ILE A 181 -0.22 4.16 16.74
C ILE A 181 -1.44 3.21 16.73
N PHE A 182 -1.41 2.18 15.89
CA PHE A 182 -2.55 1.27 15.69
C PHE A 182 -2.42 -0.06 16.46
N GLU A 183 -1.52 -0.12 17.45
CA GLU A 183 -1.27 -1.28 18.31
C GLU A 183 -1.10 -2.60 17.52
N LYS A 184 -0.48 -2.53 16.35
CA LYS A 184 -0.18 -3.72 15.55
C LYS A 184 1.01 -4.43 16.18
N GLY A 185 0.90 -5.77 16.31
CA GLY A 185 1.79 -6.59 17.15
C GLY A 185 3.30 -6.31 17.01
N GLU A 186 4.02 -6.44 18.13
CA GLU A 186 5.37 -5.91 18.37
C GLU A 186 6.48 -6.46 17.44
N PHE A 187 6.26 -7.59 16.78
CA PHE A 187 7.27 -8.23 15.93
C PHE A 187 6.86 -8.25 14.46
N ARG A 188 7.15 -7.16 13.74
CA ARG A 188 6.87 -7.04 12.30
C ARG A 188 8.11 -6.71 11.48
N ILE A 189 8.32 -7.49 10.42
CA ILE A 189 9.36 -7.21 9.43
C ILE A 189 8.72 -6.40 8.30
N HIS A 190 9.21 -5.17 8.09
CA HIS A 190 8.73 -4.32 7.00
C HIS A 190 9.50 -4.64 5.73
N LYS A 191 8.83 -5.38 4.84
CA LYS A 191 9.37 -5.79 3.54
C LYS A 191 9.32 -4.62 2.57
N GLN A 192 10.30 -4.56 1.67
CA GLN A 192 10.35 -3.58 0.60
C GLN A 192 10.49 -4.26 -0.75
N ASP A 193 9.87 -3.65 -1.75
CA ASP A 193 9.99 -4.04 -3.15
C ASP A 193 11.39 -3.76 -3.69
N TRP A 194 11.64 -4.29 -4.89
CA TRP A 194 12.86 -4.02 -5.64
C TRP A 194 12.91 -2.55 -6.10
N LYS A 195 14.04 -1.92 -5.82
CA LYS A 195 14.36 -0.54 -6.19
C LYS A 195 15.62 -0.47 -7.05
N LEU A 196 15.74 0.58 -7.86
CA LEU A 196 16.95 0.83 -8.65
C LEU A 196 18.08 1.34 -7.76
N ARG A 197 19.33 0.97 -8.07
CA ARG A 197 20.52 1.46 -7.35
C ARG A 197 20.58 2.99 -7.21
N GLU A 198 20.11 3.71 -8.21
CA GLU A 198 20.07 5.18 -8.24
C GLU A 198 19.18 5.79 -7.14
N GLU A 199 18.22 5.02 -6.62
CA GLU A 199 17.31 5.44 -5.55
C GLU A 199 17.92 5.32 -4.15
N LEU A 200 19.13 4.77 -4.02
CA LEU A 200 19.75 4.45 -2.73
C LEU A 200 19.99 5.68 -1.84
N ASP A 201 20.53 6.77 -2.38
CA ASP A 201 20.81 7.99 -1.61
C ASP A 201 19.54 8.62 -1.02
N SER A 202 18.45 8.30 -1.68
CA SER A 202 17.11 8.77 -1.49
C SER A 202 16.35 8.02 -0.39
N GLU A 203 16.87 6.87 0.04
CA GLU A 203 16.21 5.94 0.95
C GLU A 203 16.07 6.46 2.39
N LEU A 204 14.89 6.27 2.98
CA LEU A 204 14.57 6.67 4.36
C LEU A 204 14.29 5.46 5.23
N GLY A 205 14.83 5.45 6.46
CA GLY A 205 14.50 4.42 7.44
C GLY A 205 15.08 3.03 7.20
N ALA A 206 16.03 2.88 6.27
CA ALA A 206 16.69 1.59 5.99
C ALA A 206 17.78 1.24 7.04
N LEU A 207 17.34 1.09 8.29
CA LEU A 207 18.16 0.71 9.44
C LEU A 207 17.82 -0.69 9.90
N ASN A 208 18.79 -1.42 10.44
CA ASN A 208 18.61 -2.77 10.98
C ASN A 208 17.96 -3.73 9.96
N VAL A 209 18.62 -4.01 8.84
CA VAL A 209 18.00 -4.68 7.69
C VAL A 209 18.72 -5.96 7.27
N ILE A 210 17.98 -6.85 6.64
CA ILE A 210 18.51 -7.86 5.71
C ILE A 210 18.25 -7.34 4.29
N TYR A 211 19.28 -7.30 3.45
CA TYR A 211 19.15 -6.81 2.08
C TYR A 211 19.54 -7.86 1.05
N THR A 212 19.01 -7.68 -0.15
CA THR A 212 19.33 -8.48 -1.33
C THR A 212 19.69 -7.54 -2.47
N LEU A 213 20.83 -7.78 -3.11
CA LEU A 213 21.27 -7.10 -4.32
C LEU A 213 21.06 -8.01 -5.52
N LEU A 214 20.74 -7.39 -6.66
CA LEU A 214 20.56 -8.06 -7.93
C LEU A 214 21.40 -7.38 -9.00
N ASP A 215 22.21 -8.18 -9.68
CA ASP A 215 22.84 -7.85 -10.94
C ASP A 215 22.04 -8.53 -12.05
N LYS A 216 21.20 -7.77 -12.75
CA LYS A 216 20.36 -8.31 -13.82
C LYS A 216 21.17 -8.81 -15.02
N LYS A 217 22.32 -8.21 -15.29
CA LYS A 217 23.14 -8.52 -16.47
C LYS A 217 23.88 -9.84 -16.26
N ASN A 218 24.56 -9.97 -15.14
CA ASN A 218 25.33 -11.16 -14.80
C ASN A 218 24.50 -12.24 -14.09
N LYS A 219 23.20 -11.96 -13.84
CA LYS A 219 22.25 -12.84 -13.14
C LYS A 219 22.74 -13.25 -11.74
N LEU A 220 23.36 -12.32 -11.02
CA LEU A 220 23.89 -12.56 -9.68
C LEU A 220 22.97 -12.01 -8.61
N ILE A 221 22.86 -12.75 -7.51
CA ILE A 221 22.18 -12.33 -6.30
C ILE A 221 23.20 -12.31 -5.16
N TYR A 222 23.15 -11.27 -4.33
CA TYR A 222 23.95 -11.16 -3.12
C TYR A 222 23.04 -10.84 -1.95
N LEU A 223 23.25 -11.48 -0.81
CA LEU A 223 22.50 -11.25 0.40
C LEU A 223 23.44 -10.77 1.51
N GLY A 224 22.96 -9.84 2.34
CA GLY A 224 23.72 -9.40 3.50
C GLY A 224 22.90 -8.67 4.54
N GLU A 225 23.54 -8.29 5.64
CA GLU A 225 22.97 -7.43 6.69
C GLU A 225 23.59 -6.04 6.74
N ALA A 226 22.78 -5.08 7.22
CA ALA A 226 23.28 -3.74 7.52
C ALA A 226 22.59 -3.15 8.75
N LYS A 227 23.37 -2.45 9.58
CA LYS A 227 22.82 -1.48 10.55
C LYS A 227 22.22 -0.26 9.86
N ASP A 228 22.87 0.20 8.79
CA ASP A 228 22.48 1.32 7.95
C ASP A 228 22.75 0.93 6.50
N LEU A 229 21.69 0.71 5.73
CA LEU A 229 21.78 0.21 4.37
C LEU A 229 22.54 1.17 3.46
N ARG A 230 22.27 2.48 3.56
CA ARG A 230 22.89 3.48 2.68
C ARG A 230 24.39 3.54 2.90
N LYS A 231 24.83 3.57 4.15
CA LYS A 231 26.27 3.55 4.47
C LYS A 231 26.93 2.26 3.99
N ARG A 232 26.23 1.13 4.13
CA ARG A 232 26.73 -0.19 3.73
C ARG A 232 26.88 -0.30 2.21
N LEU A 233 25.85 0.05 1.45
CA LEU A 233 25.81 -0.11 -0.01
C LEU A 233 26.64 0.92 -0.80
N LYS A 234 27.11 2.00 -0.15
CA LYS A 234 28.09 2.94 -0.74
C LYS A 234 29.50 2.35 -0.86
N GLN A 235 29.78 1.26 -0.15
CA GLN A 235 31.06 0.57 -0.21
C GLN A 235 31.17 -0.24 -1.52
N ARG A 236 32.40 -0.59 -1.92
CA ARG A 236 32.62 -1.46 -3.10
C ARG A 236 32.30 -2.91 -2.73
N TYR A 237 31.63 -3.63 -3.64
CA TYR A 237 31.29 -5.05 -3.50
C TYR A 237 32.00 -5.89 -4.55
N PRO A 238 33.21 -6.41 -4.27
CA PRO A 238 33.97 -7.19 -5.24
C PRO A 238 33.23 -8.44 -5.75
N SER A 239 32.37 -9.03 -4.92
CA SER A 239 31.61 -10.23 -5.25
C SER A 239 30.45 -9.99 -6.24
N ILE A 240 29.98 -8.74 -6.36
CA ILE A 240 28.87 -8.32 -7.23
C ILE A 240 29.05 -6.85 -7.65
N PRO A 241 30.10 -6.50 -8.40
CA PRO A 241 30.46 -5.09 -8.62
C PRO A 241 29.40 -4.31 -9.41
N ASP A 242 28.69 -4.99 -10.31
CA ASP A 242 27.75 -4.41 -11.27
C ASP A 242 26.27 -4.58 -10.84
N TRP A 243 26.01 -4.68 -9.54
CA TRP A 243 24.64 -4.73 -9.03
C TRP A 243 23.85 -3.49 -9.47
N THR A 244 22.60 -3.72 -9.84
CA THR A 244 21.70 -2.74 -10.49
C THR A 244 20.46 -2.45 -9.66
N HIS A 245 20.02 -3.42 -8.85
CA HIS A 245 18.82 -3.30 -8.05
C HIS A 245 19.10 -3.78 -6.62
N TYR A 246 18.29 -3.29 -5.69
CA TYR A 246 18.31 -3.74 -4.31
C TYR A 246 16.90 -3.89 -3.78
N ARG A 247 16.70 -4.77 -2.80
CA ARG A 247 15.55 -4.79 -1.91
C ARG A 247 16.01 -5.07 -0.49
N TYR A 248 15.20 -4.75 0.50
CA TYR A 248 15.56 -4.98 1.89
C TYR A 248 14.34 -5.16 2.78
N ASP A 249 14.55 -5.85 3.88
CA ASP A 249 13.55 -6.14 4.89
C ASP A 249 14.03 -5.52 6.21
N VAL A 250 13.26 -4.56 6.74
CA VAL A 250 13.58 -3.88 8.00
C VAL A 250 13.14 -4.74 9.17
N LEU A 251 14.09 -5.04 10.05
CA LEU A 251 13.87 -5.87 11.23
C LEU A 251 13.35 -5.01 12.40
N PRO A 252 12.53 -5.59 13.29
CA PRO A 252 12.06 -4.90 14.50
C PRO A 252 13.21 -4.34 15.34
N LYS A 253 12.94 -3.24 16.08
CA LYS A 253 13.93 -2.61 16.99
C LYS A 253 14.49 -3.59 18.04
N GLY A 254 13.71 -4.59 18.44
CA GLY A 254 14.14 -5.63 19.38
C GLY A 254 15.17 -6.63 18.84
N VAL A 255 15.40 -6.65 17.51
CA VAL A 255 16.40 -7.54 16.90
C VAL A 255 17.80 -6.95 17.05
N ASN A 256 18.61 -7.57 17.89
CA ASN A 256 19.99 -7.14 18.15
C ASN A 256 20.96 -7.58 17.03
N ASN A 257 22.22 -7.12 17.12
CA ASN A 257 23.24 -7.41 16.11
C ASN A 257 23.52 -8.91 15.91
N LYS A 258 23.55 -9.71 16.99
CA LYS A 258 23.81 -11.15 16.88
C LYS A 258 22.64 -11.85 16.19
N GLN A 259 21.41 -11.47 16.52
CA GLN A 259 20.20 -12.00 15.89
C GLN A 259 20.13 -11.59 14.41
N ARG A 260 20.46 -10.35 14.05
CA ARG A 260 20.50 -9.91 12.65
C ARG A 260 21.51 -10.70 11.81
N VAL A 261 22.71 -10.94 12.33
CA VAL A 261 23.71 -11.80 11.65
C VAL A 261 23.25 -13.24 11.55
N ALA A 262 22.55 -13.76 12.57
CA ALA A 262 21.98 -15.11 12.51
C ALA A 262 20.89 -15.21 11.41
N LEU A 263 20.03 -14.20 11.29
CA LEU A 263 19.02 -14.10 10.24
C LEU A 263 19.67 -14.00 8.85
N GLU A 264 20.71 -13.19 8.69
CA GLU A 264 21.50 -13.12 7.44
C GLU A 264 22.00 -14.51 7.03
N ARG A 265 22.67 -15.22 7.94
CA ARG A 265 23.20 -16.57 7.68
C ARG A 265 22.11 -17.56 7.32
N MET A 266 20.95 -17.47 7.98
CA MET A 266 19.78 -18.29 7.67
C MET A 266 19.29 -18.05 6.24
N VAL A 267 19.10 -16.78 5.85
CA VAL A 267 18.60 -16.44 4.51
C VAL A 267 19.63 -16.79 3.42
N ILE A 268 20.93 -16.57 3.67
CA ILE A 268 22.01 -17.01 2.78
C ILE A 268 21.97 -18.53 2.58
N ARG A 269 21.90 -19.30 3.68
CA ARG A 269 21.91 -20.77 3.61
C ARG A 269 20.69 -21.32 2.88
N SER A 270 19.51 -20.76 3.14
CA SER A 270 18.26 -21.10 2.47
C SER A 270 18.34 -20.80 0.97
N THR A 271 18.87 -19.63 0.59
CA THR A 271 19.04 -19.27 -0.82
C THR A 271 20.08 -20.16 -1.51
N ALA A 272 21.18 -20.49 -0.83
CA ALA A 272 22.22 -21.38 -1.37
C ALA A 272 21.74 -22.81 -1.61
N SER A 273 20.71 -23.30 -0.89
CA SER A 273 20.08 -24.59 -1.22
C SER A 273 19.16 -24.54 -2.44
N LEU A 274 18.79 -23.35 -2.92
CA LEU A 274 17.86 -23.17 -4.03
C LEU A 274 18.58 -22.78 -5.33
N LEU A 275 19.70 -22.06 -5.22
CA LEU A 275 20.45 -21.51 -6.35
C LEU A 275 21.89 -22.03 -6.39
N ILE A 276 22.43 -22.12 -7.61
CA ILE A 276 23.85 -22.39 -7.84
C ILE A 276 24.67 -21.33 -7.10
N ASN A 277 25.67 -21.78 -6.35
CA ASN A 277 26.45 -20.94 -5.47
C ASN A 277 27.95 -21.26 -5.56
N LYS A 278 28.79 -20.30 -5.18
CA LYS A 278 30.26 -20.43 -5.22
C LYS A 278 30.83 -21.36 -4.15
N SER A 279 30.03 -21.72 -3.15
CA SER A 279 30.47 -22.45 -1.96
C SER A 279 30.25 -23.96 -2.05
N GLN A 280 29.95 -24.49 -3.25
CA GLN A 280 29.72 -25.93 -3.51
C GLN A 280 28.65 -26.56 -2.60
N ILE A 281 27.73 -25.74 -2.09
CA ILE A 281 26.60 -26.24 -1.33
C ILE A 281 25.62 -26.87 -2.31
N ASN A 282 25.17 -28.10 -2.03
CA ASN A 282 24.17 -28.77 -2.85
C ASN A 282 22.91 -27.90 -3.01
N SER A 283 22.47 -27.71 -4.25
CA SER A 283 21.38 -26.81 -4.59
C SER A 283 20.38 -27.48 -5.53
N ALA A 284 19.10 -27.16 -5.38
CA ALA A 284 18.02 -27.69 -6.22
C ALA A 284 17.87 -26.98 -7.58
N GLU A 285 18.66 -25.93 -7.84
CA GLU A 285 18.71 -25.18 -9.10
C GLU A 285 17.35 -24.72 -9.65
N ILE A 286 16.49 -24.20 -8.77
CA ILE A 286 15.07 -23.99 -9.06
C ILE A 286 14.75 -22.72 -9.86
N SER A 287 15.67 -22.24 -10.69
CA SER A 287 15.56 -20.96 -11.40
C SER A 287 14.35 -20.86 -12.36
N THR A 288 13.81 -21.99 -12.80
CA THR A 288 12.64 -22.09 -13.69
C THR A 288 11.32 -22.37 -12.94
N TYR A 289 11.38 -22.63 -11.64
CA TYR A 289 10.22 -23.02 -10.83
C TYR A 289 9.43 -21.80 -10.35
N LYS A 290 8.16 -22.00 -10.02
CA LYS A 290 7.28 -20.98 -9.45
C LYS A 290 6.94 -21.30 -8.01
N LEU A 291 6.86 -20.27 -7.16
CA LEU A 291 6.41 -20.41 -5.78
C LEU A 291 4.90 -20.64 -5.73
N ALA A 292 4.46 -21.68 -5.01
CA ALA A 292 3.05 -22.10 -4.96
C ALA A 292 2.30 -21.63 -3.69
N ASN A 293 2.96 -20.90 -2.79
CA ASN A 293 2.36 -20.49 -1.51
C ASN A 293 1.17 -19.54 -1.72
N ASP A 294 0.04 -19.86 -1.08
CA ASP A 294 -1.15 -18.99 -1.08
C ASP A 294 -0.99 -17.77 -0.16
N LYS A 295 -0.19 -17.92 0.91
CA LYS A 295 0.07 -16.87 1.90
C LYS A 295 1.43 -16.24 1.62
N ILE A 296 1.40 -15.07 1.00
CA ILE A 296 2.58 -14.22 0.76
C ILE A 296 2.27 -12.84 1.32
N ASP A 297 3.08 -12.39 2.27
CA ASP A 297 3.02 -11.02 2.78
C ASP A 297 3.41 -10.05 1.65
N LYS A 298 2.45 -9.27 1.15
CA LYS A 298 2.67 -8.17 0.22
C LYS A 298 2.99 -6.88 0.96
#